data_AF-A0A3M1XTU7-F1
#
_entry.id   AF-A0A3M1XTU7-F1
#
_cell.length_a   1.000
_cell.length_b   1.000
_cell.length_c   1.000
_cell.angle_alpha   90.00
_cell.angle_beta   90.00
_cell.angle_gamma   90.00
#
_symmetry.space_group_name_H-M   'P 1'
#
loop_
_entity.id
_entity.type
_entity.pdbx_description
1 polymer ?
#
loop_
_entity_poly.entity_id
_entity_poly.type
_entity_poly.pdbx_seq_one_letter_code
_entity_poly.pdbx_strand_id
1 'polypeptide(L)'
;MKAGIFYCHKSPRDSGKEQMDFKESIEQIQRRLAESTPRKLQWPEFTPAAVLIPFLNRQGEPHVLLTMRTDTVEHHKGQISFPGGAREPQDRSLLETAIRETEEELGIPGYCIHILGEADDFPTITNFMVTPFACVVDPIPEYRPNQAEVAKVLEVPLDIFLTDRHFEIQKRTYNGQTFPVFFY
;
A
#
# COMPACT_ATOMS: atom_id res chain seq x y z
N MET A 1 29.76 17.30 15.28
CA MET A 1 29.44 17.78 13.93
C MET A 1 27.99 17.43 13.67
N LYS A 2 27.13 18.42 13.39
CA LYS A 2 25.70 18.21 13.14
C LYS A 2 25.52 17.74 11.69
N ALA A 3 24.79 16.65 11.48
CA ALA A 3 24.24 16.30 10.17
C ALA A 3 22.73 16.24 10.34
N GLY A 4 22.08 17.35 10.05
CA GLY A 4 20.65 17.38 9.75
C GLY A 4 20.47 17.14 8.27
N ILE A 5 19.58 16.24 7.91
CA ILE A 5 18.98 16.16 6.58
C ILE A 5 17.50 15.84 6.80
N PHE A 6 16.72 16.90 7.04
CA PHE A 6 15.29 16.93 6.74
C PHE A 6 15.16 17.18 5.24
N TYR A 7 14.41 16.35 4.52
CA TYR A 7 13.80 16.77 3.26
C TYR A 7 12.33 16.37 3.24
N CYS A 8 11.53 17.20 3.92
CA CYS A 8 10.17 17.50 3.52
C CYS A 8 10.27 18.33 2.24
N HIS A 9 9.97 17.73 1.08
CA HIS A 9 9.76 18.50 -0.14
C HIS A 9 8.34 19.07 -0.09
N LYS A 10 8.18 20.24 0.53
CA LYS A 10 6.96 21.03 0.37
C LYS A 10 6.91 21.52 -1.07
N SER A 11 6.08 20.91 -1.90
CA SER A 11 5.64 21.54 -3.14
C SER A 11 4.84 22.79 -2.78
N PRO A 12 5.10 23.96 -3.38
CA PRO A 12 4.23 25.10 -3.23
C PRO A 12 2.94 24.82 -4.02
N ARG A 13 1.81 24.65 -3.35
CA ARG A 13 0.48 24.66 -3.99
C ARG A 13 -0.29 25.86 -3.46
N ASP A 14 -0.33 26.89 -4.29
CA ASP A 14 -1.17 28.06 -4.14
C ASP A 14 -2.61 27.76 -4.60
N SER A 15 -3.58 28.28 -3.84
CA SER A 15 -4.97 28.60 -4.22
C SER A 15 -5.95 27.47 -4.64
N GLY A 16 -6.86 27.10 -3.74
CA GLY A 16 -8.28 26.89 -4.08
C GLY A 16 -8.83 25.46 -4.22
N LYS A 17 -8.08 24.39 -3.94
CA LYS A 17 -8.67 23.04 -3.84
C LYS A 17 -9.24 22.81 -2.44
N GLU A 18 -10.50 22.38 -2.37
CA GLU A 18 -11.11 21.90 -1.14
C GLU A 18 -10.30 20.71 -0.62
N GLN A 19 -9.78 20.84 0.59
CA GLN A 19 -8.88 19.88 1.22
C GLN A 19 -9.68 18.61 1.57
N MET A 20 -9.21 17.43 1.16
CA MET A 20 -9.89 16.18 1.50
C MET A 20 -9.85 15.94 3.01
N ASP A 21 -11.00 15.68 3.63
CA ASP A 21 -11.08 15.34 5.04
C ASP A 21 -10.76 13.86 5.27
N PHE A 22 -9.86 13.58 6.21
CA PHE A 22 -9.41 12.24 6.54
C PHE A 22 -10.57 11.36 7.00
N LYS A 23 -11.38 11.86 7.94
CA LYS A 23 -12.43 11.05 8.57
C LYS A 23 -13.50 10.69 7.55
N GLU A 24 -13.96 11.66 6.77
CA GLU A 24 -14.93 11.42 5.71
C GLU A 24 -14.38 10.41 4.67
N SER A 25 -13.12 10.56 4.28
CA SER A 25 -12.48 9.64 3.33
C SER A 25 -12.44 8.21 3.85
N ILE A 26 -12.05 8.00 5.12
CA ILE A 26 -12.00 6.67 5.74
C ILE A 26 -13.40 6.07 5.86
N GLU A 27 -14.40 6.85 6.27
CA GLU A 27 -15.80 6.38 6.36
C GLU A 27 -16.32 5.94 4.98
N GLN A 28 -16.02 6.70 3.93
CA GLN A 28 -16.39 6.33 2.55
C GLN A 28 -15.70 5.05 2.08
N ILE A 29 -14.40 4.90 2.35
CA ILE A 29 -13.63 3.69 2.01
C ILE A 29 -14.20 2.47 2.73
N GLN A 30 -14.36 2.57 4.05
CA GLN A 30 -14.89 1.48 4.86
C GLN A 30 -16.29 1.06 4.41
N ARG A 31 -17.18 2.02 4.11
CA ARG A 31 -18.51 1.74 3.57
C ARG A 31 -18.43 0.96 2.26
N ARG A 32 -17.61 1.41 1.30
CA ARG A 32 -17.48 0.73 0.00
C ARG A 32 -16.93 -0.68 0.13
N LEU A 33 -15.96 -0.90 1.01
CA LEU A 33 -15.41 -2.22 1.28
C LEU A 33 -16.45 -3.14 1.95
N ALA A 34 -17.25 -2.62 2.88
CA ALA A 34 -18.31 -3.38 3.55
C ALA A 34 -19.49 -3.73 2.62
N GLU A 35 -19.78 -2.89 1.63
CA GLU A 35 -20.82 -3.12 0.63
C GLU A 35 -20.38 -4.05 -0.51
N SER A 36 -19.10 -4.41 -0.55
CA SER A 36 -18.49 -5.24 -1.61
C SER A 36 -18.13 -6.63 -1.07
N THR A 37 -18.30 -7.66 -1.89
CA THR A 37 -17.70 -8.97 -1.63
C THR A 37 -16.39 -9.07 -2.41
N PRO A 38 -15.22 -9.13 -1.75
CA PRO A 38 -13.94 -9.20 -2.43
C PRO A 38 -13.89 -10.37 -3.41
N ARG A 39 -13.48 -10.11 -4.63
CA ARG A 39 -13.26 -11.15 -5.63
C ARG A 39 -12.03 -11.95 -5.23
N LYS A 40 -12.26 -13.21 -4.86
CA LYS A 40 -11.20 -14.17 -4.58
C LYS A 40 -10.75 -14.87 -5.86
N LEU A 41 -9.45 -14.83 -6.12
CA LEU A 41 -8.84 -15.49 -7.27
C LEU A 41 -7.97 -16.65 -6.77
N GLN A 42 -8.19 -17.85 -7.31
CA GLN A 42 -7.44 -19.05 -6.93
C GLN A 42 -6.72 -19.62 -8.14
N TRP A 43 -5.44 -19.28 -8.25
CA TRP A 43 -4.53 -19.77 -9.29
C TRP A 43 -3.36 -20.46 -8.59
N PRO A 44 -3.34 -21.82 -8.53
CA PRO A 44 -2.37 -22.58 -7.74
C PRO A 44 -0.89 -22.29 -8.04
N GLU A 45 -0.62 -21.85 -9.26
CA GLU A 45 0.70 -21.46 -9.77
C GLU A 45 1.16 -20.07 -9.33
N PHE A 46 0.30 -19.28 -8.69
CA PHE A 46 0.65 -17.97 -8.14
C PHE A 46 1.00 -18.11 -6.66
N THR A 47 2.10 -17.49 -6.25
CA THR A 47 2.50 -17.41 -4.85
C THR A 47 1.55 -16.46 -4.11
N PRO A 48 0.89 -16.89 -3.01
CA PRO A 48 0.05 -15.99 -2.23
C PRO A 48 0.89 -14.88 -1.59
N ALA A 49 0.40 -13.65 -1.67
CA ALA A 49 1.00 -12.48 -1.07
C ALA A 49 -0.09 -11.57 -0.50
N ALA A 50 0.29 -10.68 0.41
CA ALA A 50 -0.63 -9.74 1.01
C ALA A 50 0.04 -8.40 1.27
N VAL A 51 -0.74 -7.32 1.11
CA VAL A 51 -0.25 -5.95 1.31
C VAL A 51 -1.23 -5.15 2.17
N LEU A 52 -0.72 -4.15 2.87
CA LEU A 52 -1.55 -3.13 3.51
C LEU A 52 -1.65 -1.91 2.61
N ILE A 53 -2.83 -1.30 2.52
CA ILE A 53 -3.05 0.03 1.97
C ILE A 53 -3.21 0.96 3.18
N PRO A 54 -2.12 1.56 3.70
CA PRO A 54 -2.15 2.22 4.99
C PRO A 54 -2.47 3.70 4.81
N PHE A 55 -3.57 4.13 5.40
CA PHE A 55 -4.00 5.52 5.43
C PHE A 55 -3.50 6.21 6.70
N LEU A 56 -2.92 7.40 6.51
CA LEU A 56 -2.35 8.24 7.55
C LEU A 56 -3.12 9.54 7.65
N ASN A 57 -3.42 9.97 8.87
CA ASN A 57 -3.95 11.31 9.11
C ASN A 57 -2.80 12.31 9.26
N ARG A 58 -2.61 13.16 8.25
CA ARG A 58 -1.68 14.29 8.34
C ARG A 58 -2.46 15.59 8.41
N GLN A 59 -2.64 16.07 9.64
CA GLN A 59 -3.29 17.36 9.92
C GLN A 59 -4.71 17.45 9.34
N GLY A 60 -5.46 16.35 9.35
CA GLY A 60 -6.81 16.26 8.78
C GLY A 60 -6.84 15.76 7.34
N GLU A 61 -5.70 15.62 6.66
CA GLU A 61 -5.64 15.12 5.28
C GLU A 61 -5.27 13.62 5.21
N PRO A 62 -5.94 12.83 4.36
CA PRO A 62 -5.58 11.46 4.08
C PRO A 62 -4.33 11.36 3.20
N HIS A 63 -3.33 10.65 3.73
CA HIS A 63 -2.14 10.23 3.00
C HIS A 63 -2.09 8.71 2.93
N VAL A 64 -1.46 8.19 1.87
CA VAL A 64 -1.21 6.77 1.66
C VAL A 64 0.27 6.50 1.88
N LEU A 65 0.57 5.51 2.72
CA LEU A 65 1.93 5.06 2.98
C LEU A 65 2.39 4.06 1.92
N LEU A 66 3.55 4.32 1.32
CA LEU A 66 4.18 3.52 0.29
C LEU A 66 5.66 3.32 0.61
N THR A 67 6.24 2.27 0.03
CA THR A 67 7.67 1.97 0.10
C THR A 67 8.29 2.05 -1.29
N MET A 68 9.55 2.46 -1.37
CA MET A 68 10.37 2.36 -2.57
C MET A 68 11.50 1.39 -2.30
N ARG A 69 11.60 0.33 -3.11
CA ARG A 69 12.60 -0.73 -2.92
C ARG A 69 14.02 -0.25 -3.27
N THR A 70 15.02 -0.83 -2.61
CA THR A 70 16.45 -0.57 -2.86
C THR A 70 16.91 -1.02 -4.25
N ASP A 71 18.03 -0.47 -4.73
CA ASP A 71 18.66 -0.88 -6.00
C ASP A 71 19.39 -2.24 -5.91
N THR A 72 19.48 -2.80 -4.70
CA THR A 72 20.26 -4.00 -4.34
C THR A 72 19.44 -5.29 -4.30
N VAL A 73 18.11 -5.24 -4.35
CA VAL A 73 17.27 -6.45 -4.46
C VAL A 73 17.28 -7.00 -5.90
N GLU A 74 17.34 -8.33 -6.04
CA GLU A 74 17.53 -9.04 -7.31
C GLU A 74 16.40 -8.80 -8.34
N HIS A 75 15.22 -8.36 -7.89
CA HIS A 75 14.07 -8.04 -8.73
C HIS A 75 13.47 -6.67 -8.36
N HIS A 76 13.03 -5.90 -9.37
CA HIS A 76 12.17 -4.70 -9.23
C HIS A 76 12.79 -3.43 -8.59
N LYS A 77 13.94 -3.00 -9.09
CA LYS A 77 14.62 -1.75 -8.66
C LYS A 77 13.73 -0.51 -8.81
N GLY A 78 13.71 0.34 -7.77
CA GLY A 78 13.00 1.62 -7.78
C GLY A 78 11.48 1.54 -7.85
N GLN A 79 10.90 0.34 -7.74
CA GLN A 79 9.44 0.20 -7.72
C GLN A 79 8.85 0.77 -6.44
N ILE A 80 7.74 1.50 -6.61
CA ILE A 80 6.90 1.97 -5.53
C ILE A 80 5.82 0.93 -5.28
N SER A 81 5.67 0.50 -4.04
CA SER A 81 4.71 -0.51 -3.64
C SER A 81 4.06 -0.18 -2.31
N PHE A 82 2.94 -0.83 -2.05
CA PHE A 82 2.41 -0.96 -0.71
C PHE A 82 3.32 -1.85 0.16
N PRO A 83 3.39 -1.63 1.48
CA PRO A 83 4.11 -2.53 2.37
C PRO A 83 3.41 -3.89 2.44
N GLY A 84 4.19 -4.95 2.49
CA GLY A 84 3.69 -6.32 2.40
C GLY A 84 4.60 -7.24 1.60
N GLY A 85 4.20 -8.50 1.49
CA GLY A 85 5.08 -9.52 0.93
C GLY A 85 4.40 -10.87 0.74
N ALA A 86 5.24 -11.88 0.51
CA ALA A 86 4.80 -13.24 0.27
C ALA A 86 4.33 -13.90 1.56
N ARG A 87 3.33 -14.77 1.46
CA ARG A 87 2.89 -15.57 2.60
C ARG A 87 3.96 -16.60 2.97
N GLU A 88 4.30 -16.64 4.25
CA GLU A 88 5.19 -17.65 4.82
C GLU A 88 4.39 -18.81 5.47
N PRO A 89 4.98 -20.02 5.59
CA PRO A 89 4.29 -21.19 6.15
C PRO A 89 3.73 -20.99 7.55
N GLN A 90 4.35 -20.14 8.36
CA GLN A 90 3.92 -19.83 9.73
C GLN A 90 2.78 -18.80 9.81
N ASP A 91 2.47 -18.09 8.72
CA ASP A 91 1.40 -17.10 8.71
C ASP A 91 0.03 -17.80 8.77
N ARG A 92 -0.75 -17.51 9.83
CA ARG A 92 -2.08 -18.10 10.05
C ARG A 92 -3.11 -17.55 9.07
N SER A 93 -2.85 -16.37 8.49
CA SER A 93 -3.71 -15.72 7.50
C SER A 93 -2.92 -14.75 6.62
N LEU A 94 -3.48 -14.36 5.47
CA LEU A 94 -2.91 -13.31 4.62
C LEU A 94 -2.88 -11.93 5.31
N LEU A 95 -3.83 -11.67 6.20
CA LEU A 95 -3.79 -10.45 7.01
C LEU A 95 -2.57 -10.44 7.95
N GLU A 96 -2.26 -11.59 8.57
CA GLU A 96 -1.05 -11.73 9.40
C GLU A 96 0.23 -11.56 8.57
N THR A 97 0.27 -12.10 7.35
CA THR A 97 1.35 -11.84 6.39
C THR A 97 1.55 -10.34 6.18
N ALA A 98 0.50 -9.60 5.81
CA ALA A 98 0.62 -8.17 5.53
C ALA A 98 1.09 -7.37 6.75
N ILE A 99 0.62 -7.73 7.95
CA ILE A 99 1.03 -7.09 9.22
C ILE A 99 2.50 -7.40 9.54
N ARG A 100 2.91 -8.68 9.48
CA ARG A 100 4.29 -9.10 9.74
C ARG A 100 5.27 -8.39 8.81
N GLU A 101 5.00 -8.44 7.51
CA GLU A 101 5.82 -7.81 6.48
C GLU A 101 5.92 -6.29 6.71
N THR A 102 4.80 -5.63 7.04
CA THR A 102 4.82 -4.19 7.34
C THR A 102 5.64 -3.87 8.60
N GLU A 103 5.61 -4.74 9.60
CA GLU A 103 6.43 -4.59 10.81
C GLU A 103 7.91 -4.80 10.50
N GLU A 104 8.27 -5.80 9.69
CA GLU A 104 9.64 -6.09 9.26
C GLU A 104 10.21 -4.98 8.35
N GLU A 105 9.43 -4.53 7.37
CA GLU A 105 9.84 -3.53 6.39
C GLU A 105 9.94 -2.13 6.99
N LEU A 106 9.01 -1.75 7.88
CA LEU A 106 8.82 -0.36 8.32
C LEU A 106 8.87 -0.14 9.83
N GLY A 107 8.90 -1.20 10.63
CA GLY A 107 8.84 -1.13 12.09
C GLY A 107 7.51 -0.63 12.63
N ILE A 108 6.41 -0.76 11.87
CA ILE A 108 5.06 -0.37 12.30
C ILE A 108 4.44 -1.54 13.06
N PRO A 109 4.21 -1.43 14.38
CA PRO A 109 3.68 -2.53 15.15
C PRO A 109 2.22 -2.81 14.79
N GLY A 110 1.81 -4.08 14.87
CA GLY A 110 0.43 -4.48 14.57
C GLY A 110 -0.66 -3.74 15.37
N TYR A 111 -0.38 -3.27 16.59
CA TYR A 111 -1.35 -2.52 17.40
C TYR A 111 -1.67 -1.12 16.84
N CYS A 112 -0.82 -0.57 15.98
CA CYS A 112 -1.08 0.68 15.27
C CYS A 112 -2.02 0.49 14.09
N ILE A 113 -2.28 -0.75 13.65
CA ILE A 113 -2.93 -1.07 12.38
C ILE A 113 -4.40 -1.43 12.61
N HIS A 114 -5.30 -0.56 12.14
CA HIS A 114 -6.75 -0.73 12.26
C HIS A 114 -7.35 -1.06 10.90
N ILE A 115 -7.79 -2.30 10.70
CA ILE A 115 -8.29 -2.78 9.41
C ILE A 115 -9.68 -2.21 9.10
N LEU A 116 -9.83 -1.65 7.91
CA LEU A 116 -11.08 -1.13 7.36
C LEU A 116 -11.83 -2.18 6.54
N GLY A 117 -11.09 -3.03 5.83
CA GLY A 117 -11.65 -4.08 5.00
C GLY A 117 -10.63 -4.67 4.02
N GLU A 118 -11.06 -5.72 3.34
CA GLU A 118 -10.29 -6.42 2.31
C GLU A 118 -10.75 -5.98 0.92
N ALA A 119 -9.82 -5.82 -0.02
CA ALA A 119 -10.11 -5.52 -1.42
C ALA A 119 -9.97 -6.76 -2.31
N ASP A 120 -10.34 -6.63 -3.59
CA ASP A 120 -10.20 -7.70 -4.58
C ASP A 120 -8.76 -8.24 -4.65
N ASP A 121 -8.62 -9.55 -4.81
CA ASP A 121 -7.33 -10.15 -5.13
C ASP A 121 -6.87 -9.65 -6.51
N PHE A 122 -5.57 -9.41 -6.65
CA PHE A 122 -4.99 -9.05 -7.94
C PHE A 122 -3.72 -9.87 -8.24
N PRO A 123 -3.63 -10.45 -9.44
CA PRO A 123 -2.43 -11.13 -9.90
C PRO A 123 -1.37 -10.14 -10.41
N THR A 124 -0.12 -10.38 -10.08
CA THR A 124 1.03 -9.59 -10.58
C THR A 124 1.70 -10.26 -11.78
N ILE A 125 2.53 -9.50 -12.50
CA ILE A 125 3.39 -10.03 -13.58
C ILE A 125 4.52 -10.94 -13.06
N THR A 126 4.73 -10.97 -11.75
CA THR A 126 5.72 -11.78 -11.03
C THR A 126 5.12 -13.05 -10.43
N ASN A 127 3.92 -13.45 -10.87
CA ASN A 127 3.20 -14.62 -10.37
C ASN A 127 2.85 -14.56 -8.87
N PHE A 128 2.62 -13.38 -8.32
CA PHE A 128 2.01 -13.25 -7.00
C PHE A 128 0.51 -13.04 -7.11
N MET A 129 -0.26 -13.74 -6.27
CA MET A 129 -1.68 -13.44 -6.04
C MET A 129 -1.76 -12.58 -4.79
N VAL A 130 -1.97 -11.27 -4.97
CA VAL A 130 -1.90 -10.30 -3.87
C VAL A 130 -3.31 -10.02 -3.34
N THR A 131 -3.51 -10.19 -2.04
CA THR A 131 -4.71 -9.75 -1.31
C THR A 131 -4.42 -8.42 -0.58
N PRO A 132 -5.07 -7.31 -0.96
CA PRO A 132 -4.89 -6.02 -0.28
C PRO A 132 -5.84 -5.84 0.90
N PHE A 133 -5.34 -5.26 1.99
CA PHE A 133 -6.13 -4.86 3.15
C PHE A 133 -6.01 -3.36 3.38
N ALA A 134 -7.13 -2.64 3.34
CA ALA A 134 -7.18 -1.22 3.69
C ALA A 134 -7.11 -1.05 5.21
N CYS A 135 -6.29 -0.13 5.69
CA CYS A 135 -6.16 0.11 7.13
C CYS A 135 -5.86 1.58 7.46
N VAL A 136 -6.17 1.99 8.68
CA VAL A 136 -5.67 3.21 9.29
C VAL A 136 -4.48 2.87 10.17
N VAL A 137 -3.42 3.67 10.11
CA VAL A 137 -2.31 3.59 11.08
C VAL A 137 -2.49 4.69 12.13
N ASP A 138 -2.83 4.29 13.35
CA ASP A 138 -3.02 5.21 14.48
C ASP A 138 -2.68 4.52 15.82
N PRO A 139 -1.77 5.07 16.64
CA PRO A 139 -0.93 6.24 16.37
C PRO A 139 0.08 5.96 15.25
N ILE A 140 0.47 7.01 14.52
CA ILE A 140 1.54 6.91 13.50
C ILE A 140 2.90 6.84 14.23
N PRO A 141 3.64 5.71 14.14
CA PRO A 141 4.93 5.58 14.80
C PRO A 141 6.05 6.29 14.03
N GLU A 142 7.24 6.35 14.62
CA GLU A 142 8.47 6.63 13.88
C GLU A 142 8.83 5.42 13.03
N TYR A 143 9.01 5.60 11.71
CA TYR A 143 9.39 4.51 10.82
C TYR A 143 10.82 4.04 11.06
N ARG A 144 11.02 2.73 11.01
CA ARG A 144 12.32 2.07 11.08
C ARG A 144 12.50 1.18 9.86
N PRO A 145 12.71 1.78 8.67
CA PRO A 145 12.76 1.00 7.44
C PRO A 145 13.94 0.03 7.44
N ASN A 146 13.68 -1.22 7.05
CA ASN A 146 14.74 -2.19 6.78
C ASN A 146 15.53 -1.74 5.54
N GLN A 147 16.73 -1.21 5.76
CA GLN A 147 17.60 -0.66 4.71
C GLN A 147 18.02 -1.69 3.65
N ALA A 148 17.87 -2.99 3.90
CA ALA A 148 18.12 -4.01 2.89
C ALA A 148 17.05 -4.01 1.79
N GLU A 149 15.81 -3.67 2.15
CA GLU A 149 14.62 -3.85 1.31
C GLU A 149 13.98 -2.52 0.92
N VAL A 150 13.95 -1.56 1.85
CA VAL A 150 13.29 -0.26 1.71
C VAL A 150 14.33 0.86 1.61
N ALA A 151 14.46 1.45 0.42
CA ALA A 151 15.30 2.63 0.20
C ALA A 151 14.62 3.91 0.70
N LYS A 152 13.30 4.01 0.58
CA LYS A 152 12.55 5.19 0.98
C LYS A 152 11.14 4.84 1.42
N VAL A 153 10.67 5.58 2.43
CA VAL A 153 9.28 5.62 2.84
C VAL A 153 8.63 6.86 2.24
N LEU A 154 7.46 6.69 1.65
CA LEU A 154 6.71 7.74 0.95
C LEU A 154 5.34 7.89 1.59
N GLU A 155 4.97 9.13 1.89
CA GLU A 155 3.61 9.47 2.29
C GLU A 155 3.02 10.38 1.21
N VAL A 156 2.02 9.86 0.52
CA VAL A 156 1.48 10.49 -0.68
C VAL A 156 0.05 10.93 -0.41
N PRO A 157 -0.31 12.21 -0.57
CA PRO A 157 -1.69 12.66 -0.44
C PRO A 157 -2.63 11.79 -1.28
N LEU A 158 -3.76 11.36 -0.69
CA LEU A 158 -4.71 10.48 -1.36
C LEU A 158 -5.27 11.09 -2.66
N ASP A 159 -5.39 12.43 -2.71
CA ASP A 159 -5.91 13.17 -3.85
C ASP A 159 -5.13 12.90 -5.15
N ILE A 160 -3.84 12.58 -5.05
CA ILE A 160 -2.98 12.26 -6.22
C ILE A 160 -3.50 11.01 -6.95
N PHE A 161 -3.95 9.98 -6.22
CA PHE A 161 -4.46 8.73 -6.79
C PHE A 161 -5.87 8.86 -7.38
N LEU A 162 -6.60 9.91 -7.01
CA LEU A 162 -7.97 10.16 -7.49
C LEU A 162 -8.00 11.02 -8.76
N THR A 163 -6.85 11.49 -9.23
CA THR A 163 -6.74 12.24 -10.48
C THR A 163 -6.37 11.31 -11.64
N ASP A 164 -7.20 11.31 -12.68
CA ASP A 164 -7.21 10.44 -13.87
C ASP A 164 -5.95 10.48 -14.78
N ARG A 165 -4.79 10.93 -14.27
CA ARG A 165 -3.62 11.28 -15.10
C ARG A 165 -2.35 10.46 -14.86
N HIS A 166 -2.37 9.45 -13.99
CA HIS A 166 -1.13 8.81 -13.52
C HIS A 166 -1.18 7.28 -13.47
N PHE A 167 -1.86 6.62 -14.40
CA PHE A 167 -1.69 5.17 -14.56
C PHE A 167 -1.94 4.71 -16.00
N GLU A 168 -1.17 3.71 -16.43
CA GLU A 168 -1.46 2.92 -17.64
C GLU A 168 -2.15 1.62 -17.23
N ILE A 169 -3.30 1.33 -17.83
CA ILE A 169 -3.96 0.03 -17.67
C ILE A 169 -3.60 -0.86 -18.85
N GLN A 170 -2.91 -1.97 -18.60
CA GLN A 170 -2.79 -3.05 -19.57
C GLN A 170 -3.75 -4.18 -19.21
N LYS A 171 -4.46 -4.72 -20.20
CA LYS A 171 -5.28 -5.91 -19.99
C LYS A 171 -4.42 -7.16 -20.17
N ARG A 172 -4.43 -8.06 -19.20
CA ARG A 172 -3.86 -9.40 -19.36
C ARG A 172 -4.93 -10.46 -19.25
N THR A 173 -4.80 -11.49 -20.08
CA THR A 173 -5.67 -12.65 -20.06
C THR A 173 -4.89 -13.83 -19.49
N TYR A 174 -5.43 -14.42 -18.44
CA TYR A 174 -4.89 -15.62 -17.80
C TYR A 174 -6.02 -16.60 -17.53
N ASN A 175 -5.86 -17.88 -17.91
CA ASN A 175 -6.92 -18.90 -17.83
C ASN A 175 -8.28 -18.43 -18.41
N GLY A 176 -8.26 -17.64 -19.49
CA GLY A 176 -9.48 -17.10 -20.12
C GLY A 176 -10.13 -15.91 -19.40
N GLN A 177 -9.63 -15.52 -18.22
CA GLN A 177 -10.09 -14.34 -17.49
C GLN A 177 -9.20 -13.15 -17.80
N THR A 178 -9.80 -12.02 -18.16
CA THR A 178 -9.06 -10.77 -18.43
C THR A 178 -9.11 -9.86 -17.21
N PHE A 179 -7.95 -9.40 -16.75
CA PHE A 179 -7.82 -8.46 -15.63
C PHE A 179 -6.97 -7.24 -16.02
N PRO A 180 -7.27 -6.06 -15.44
CA PRO A 180 -6.41 -4.89 -15.58
C PRO A 180 -5.15 -5.07 -14.74
N VAL A 181 -4.00 -4.74 -15.33
CA VAL A 181 -2.71 -4.53 -14.66
C VAL A 181 -2.45 -3.03 -14.69
N PHE A 182 -2.33 -2.43 -13.52
CA PHE A 182 -2.08 -1.01 -13.36
C PHE A 182 -0.56 -0.77 -13.28
N PHE A 183 -0.06 0.13 -14.12
CA PHE A 183 1.29 0.67 -14.04
C PHE A 183 1.18 2.13 -13.60
N TYR A 184 1.89 2.51 -12.54
CA TYR A 184 1.94 3.86 -11.99
C TYR A 184 3.30 4.49 -12.25
#